data_AF-A0A7C2SJG0-F1
#
_entry.id   AF-A0A7C2SJG0-F1
#
_cell.length_a   1.000
_cell.length_b   1.000
_cell.length_c   1.000
_cell.angle_alpha   90.00
_cell.angle_beta   90.00
_cell.angle_gamma   90.00
#
_symmetry.space_group_name_H-M   'P 1'
#
loop_
_entity.id
_entity.type
_entity.pdbx_description
1 polymer ?
#
loop_
_entity_poly.entity_id
_entity_poly.type
_entity_poly.pdbx_seq_one_letter_code
_entity_poly.pdbx_strand_id
1 'polypeptide(L)'
;GPNEALVIFGRQRQPSAPGRQTRDGYRIVTAGGTFILPILEWADEISLEAIALPFDVTAHFLDGQRARFTGSATVAVDRDEESIYLASTRLQSKTPDDIAALASPILTTEIHARVATKTIDEIPRAPICFATDIAEAFNARLSEFGLICLSVDLKNAEPL
;
A
#
# COMPACT_ATOMS: atom_id res chain seq x y z
N GLY A 1 -1.07 -18.01 -18.00
CA GLY A 1 -2.36 -17.33 -18.22
C GLY A 1 -2.19 -15.89 -17.78
N PRO A 2 -2.64 -14.90 -18.57
CA PRO A 2 -1.95 -13.62 -18.69
C PRO A 2 -2.52 -12.56 -17.76
N ASN A 3 -1.71 -12.11 -16.80
CA ASN A 3 -1.92 -10.86 -16.07
C ASN A 3 -0.71 -9.94 -16.34
N GLU A 4 -0.52 -9.57 -17.59
CA GLU A 4 0.37 -8.48 -18.01
C GLU A 4 -0.53 -7.30 -18.43
N ALA A 5 -0.46 -6.20 -17.67
CA ALA A 5 -0.96 -4.92 -18.13
C ALA A 5 0.19 -4.19 -18.81
N LEU A 6 0.11 -4.09 -20.14
CA LEU A 6 1.03 -3.33 -20.99
C LEU A 6 0.83 -1.83 -20.75
N VAL A 7 1.79 -1.16 -20.11
CA VAL A 7 1.83 0.31 -20.04
C VAL A 7 2.63 0.81 -21.23
N ILE A 8 1.92 1.33 -22.24
CA ILE A 8 2.51 1.90 -23.45
C ILE A 8 3.06 3.30 -23.14
N PHE A 9 4.38 3.44 -23.11
CA PHE A 9 5.05 4.74 -23.06
C PHE A 9 5.18 5.35 -24.46
N GLY A 10 4.31 6.30 -24.80
CA GLY A 10 4.34 7.03 -26.06
C GLY A 10 5.02 8.41 -25.95
N ARG A 11 6.29 8.49 -26.38
CA ARG A 11 6.92 9.75 -26.84
C ARG A 11 6.08 10.36 -27.97
N GLN A 12 5.69 11.64 -27.88
CA GLN A 12 6.02 12.69 -28.87
C GLN A 12 5.29 14.04 -28.64
N ARG A 13 5.97 15.08 -29.13
CA ARG A 13 5.75 16.54 -29.07
C ARG A 13 4.59 17.01 -29.95
N GLN A 14 3.94 18.14 -29.58
CA GLN A 14 3.72 19.34 -30.44
C GLN A 14 2.98 20.47 -29.67
N PRO A 15 2.99 21.75 -30.15
CA PRO A 15 3.18 22.92 -29.31
C PRO A 15 1.93 23.81 -29.10
N SER A 16 2.00 24.57 -28.01
CA SER A 16 1.43 25.90 -27.69
C SER A 16 0.02 26.29 -28.15
N ALA A 17 -0.84 26.65 -27.18
CA ALA A 17 -1.85 27.70 -27.34
C ALA A 17 -1.75 28.73 -26.18
N PRO A 18 -1.84 30.05 -26.45
CA PRO A 18 -1.48 31.10 -25.51
C PRO A 18 -2.67 31.56 -24.66
N GLY A 19 -2.40 31.99 -23.42
CA GLY A 19 -3.33 32.86 -22.69
C GLY A 19 -3.86 32.39 -21.34
N ARG A 20 -3.18 31.50 -20.61
CA ARG A 20 -3.59 31.22 -19.22
C ARG A 20 -2.46 31.58 -18.25
N GLN A 21 -2.77 32.58 -17.44
CA GLN A 21 -1.84 33.25 -16.53
C GLN A 21 -1.36 32.28 -15.44
N THR A 22 -0.05 32.19 -15.36
CA THR A 22 0.73 31.46 -14.35
C THR A 22 0.63 32.19 -13.01
N ARG A 23 -0.01 31.56 -12.03
CA ARG A 23 0.18 31.84 -10.60
C ARG A 23 0.22 30.49 -9.93
N ASP A 24 1.44 30.08 -9.60
CA ASP A 24 1.84 28.78 -9.05
C ASP A 24 1.57 27.60 -9.99
N GLY A 25 2.54 26.69 -10.11
CA GLY A 25 2.67 25.73 -11.22
C GLY A 25 1.65 24.59 -11.25
N TYR A 26 0.35 24.87 -11.26
CA TYR A 26 -0.71 23.86 -11.33
C TYR A 26 -1.54 23.99 -12.61
N ARG A 27 -1.77 22.85 -13.27
CA ARG A 27 -2.72 22.72 -14.37
C ARG A 27 -3.57 21.49 -14.17
N ILE A 28 -4.77 21.69 -13.63
CA ILE A 28 -5.85 20.71 -13.64
C ILE A 28 -6.72 21.02 -14.86
N VAL A 29 -6.83 20.09 -15.81
CA VAL A 29 -7.80 20.16 -16.91
C VAL A 29 -8.57 18.85 -16.94
N THR A 30 -9.82 18.91 -16.51
CA THR A 30 -10.78 17.81 -16.59
C THR A 30 -11.61 17.94 -17.87
N ALA A 31 -11.27 17.12 -18.86
CA ALA A 31 -12.17 16.75 -19.95
C ALA A 31 -11.72 15.39 -20.51
N GLY A 32 -12.41 14.32 -20.11
CA GLY A 32 -12.35 13.03 -20.79
C GLY A 32 -10.99 12.31 -20.80
N GLY A 33 -10.53 11.84 -19.64
CA GLY A 33 -9.56 10.75 -19.53
C GLY A 33 -8.16 11.03 -20.05
N THR A 34 -7.29 11.57 -19.21
CA THR A 34 -5.83 11.29 -19.11
C THR A 34 -5.27 12.21 -18.02
N PHE A 35 -4.79 11.64 -16.91
CA PHE A 35 -4.19 12.38 -15.81
C PHE A 35 -2.71 12.66 -16.13
N ILE A 36 -2.31 13.93 -16.10
CA ILE A 36 -0.91 14.36 -16.11
C ILE A 36 -0.61 14.93 -14.73
N LEU A 37 0.20 14.21 -13.96
CA LEU A 37 0.69 14.64 -12.65
C LEU A 37 1.79 15.70 -12.82
N PRO A 38 1.72 16.85 -12.13
CA PRO A 38 2.79 17.82 -12.12
C PRO A 38 3.88 17.44 -11.10
N ILE A 39 5.14 17.73 -11.42
CA ILE A 39 6.37 17.52 -10.62
C ILE A 39 6.87 16.04 -10.52
N LEU A 40 6.72 15.27 -11.59
CA LEU A 40 7.27 13.89 -11.67
C LEU A 40 8.79 13.81 -11.79
N GLU A 41 9.53 14.91 -11.96
CA GLU A 41 11.00 14.85 -12.10
C GLU A 41 11.70 14.26 -10.87
N TRP A 42 11.05 14.21 -9.70
CA TRP A 42 11.55 13.51 -8.50
C TRP A 42 10.86 12.18 -8.22
N ALA A 43 9.71 11.93 -8.85
CA ALA A 43 8.93 10.69 -8.68
C ALA A 43 9.40 9.56 -9.60
N ASP A 44 10.32 9.83 -10.56
CA ASP A 44 10.95 8.79 -11.38
C ASP A 44 11.76 7.76 -10.55
N GLU A 45 12.13 8.07 -9.30
CA GLU A 45 12.83 7.13 -8.41
C GLU A 45 11.93 6.35 -7.44
N ILE A 46 10.67 6.77 -7.22
CA ILE A 46 9.76 6.04 -6.32
C ILE A 46 8.95 5.05 -7.15
N SER A 47 9.24 3.76 -6.96
CA SER A 47 8.49 2.70 -7.63
C SER A 47 7.04 2.71 -7.18
N LEU A 48 6.12 2.86 -8.15
CA LEU A 48 4.68 2.70 -7.96
C LEU A 48 4.25 1.23 -8.04
N GLU A 49 5.19 0.31 -8.17
CA GLU A 49 4.90 -1.11 -8.27
C GLU A 49 4.38 -1.65 -6.93
N ALA A 50 3.52 -2.66 -7.04
CA ALA A 50 3.04 -3.38 -5.87
C ALA A 50 4.19 -4.22 -5.28
N ILE A 51 4.42 -4.05 -3.99
CA ILE A 51 5.46 -4.74 -3.22
C ILE A 51 4.77 -5.82 -2.39
N ALA A 52 5.23 -7.07 -2.54
CA ALA A 52 4.77 -8.17 -1.72
C ALA A 52 5.58 -8.21 -0.41
N LEU A 53 4.89 -8.16 0.72
CA LEU A 53 5.43 -8.29 2.07
C LEU A 53 5.06 -9.65 2.65
N PRO A 54 5.95 -10.66 2.57
CA PRO A 54 5.75 -11.89 3.32
C PRO A 54 5.87 -11.60 4.82
N PHE A 55 5.02 -12.25 5.62
CA PHE A 55 5.07 -12.14 7.07
C PHE A 55 4.98 -13.51 7.74
N ASP A 56 5.64 -13.60 8.89
CA ASP A 56 5.66 -14.76 9.78
C ASP A 56 5.70 -14.24 11.22
N VAL A 57 4.54 -14.26 11.87
CA VAL A 57 4.33 -13.61 13.17
C VAL A 57 3.79 -14.64 14.15
N THR A 58 4.44 -14.75 15.31
CA THR A 58 3.91 -15.52 16.44
C THR A 58 3.21 -14.58 17.40
N ALA A 59 1.91 -14.77 17.62
CA ALA A 59 1.11 -13.92 18.48
C ALA A 59 0.42 -14.72 19.60
N HIS A 60 0.12 -14.01 20.69
CA HIS A 60 -0.56 -14.55 21.86
C HIS A 60 -2.02 -14.09 21.86
N PHE A 61 -2.93 -15.05 22.04
CA PHE A 61 -4.34 -14.77 22.24
C PHE A 61 -4.64 -14.31 23.66
N LEU A 62 -5.84 -13.77 23.86
CA LEU A 62 -6.34 -13.35 25.17
C LEU A 62 -6.34 -14.48 26.22
N ASP A 63 -6.55 -15.72 25.77
CA ASP A 63 -6.59 -16.93 26.61
C ASP A 63 -5.18 -17.51 26.92
N GLY A 64 -4.12 -16.84 26.45
CA GLY A 64 -2.73 -17.24 26.68
C GLY A 64 -2.18 -18.26 25.68
N GLN A 65 -3.00 -18.77 24.75
CA GLN A 65 -2.55 -19.65 23.69
C GLN A 65 -1.70 -18.89 22.67
N ARG A 66 -0.83 -19.62 21.97
CA ARG A 66 0.05 -19.07 20.93
C ARG A 66 -0.39 -19.60 19.58
N ALA A 67 -0.37 -18.74 18.56
CA ALA A 67 -0.44 -19.20 17.17
C ALA A 67 0.59 -18.50 16.31
N ARG A 68 0.99 -19.22 15.27
CA ARG A 68 1.85 -18.71 14.20
C ARG A 68 1.00 -18.35 13.00
N PHE A 69 1.11 -17.10 12.57
CA PHE A 69 0.45 -16.53 11.42
C PHE A 69 1.47 -16.35 10.30
N THR A 70 1.23 -17.00 9.17
CA THR A 70 2.06 -16.85 7.97
C THR A 70 1.21 -16.39 6.81
N GLY A 71 1.77 -15.53 5.98
CA GLY A 71 1.02 -14.96 4.87
C GLY A 71 1.83 -13.97 4.04
N SER A 72 1.13 -13.23 3.20
CA SER A 72 1.69 -12.13 2.43
C SER A 72 0.69 -10.99 2.35
N ALA A 73 1.15 -9.76 2.60
CA ALA A 73 0.42 -8.55 2.28
C ALA A 73 0.97 -7.93 1.00
N THR A 74 0.13 -7.26 0.23
CA THR A 74 0.57 -6.51 -0.95
C THR A 74 0.35 -5.03 -0.70
N VAL A 75 1.41 -4.23 -0.74
CA VAL A 75 1.33 -2.77 -0.56
C VAL A 75 1.76 -2.05 -1.83
N ALA A 76 1.22 -0.87 -2.07
CA ALA A 76 1.59 -0.01 -3.18
C ALA A 76 1.44 1.45 -2.77
N VAL A 77 1.94 2.37 -3.59
CA VAL A 77 1.62 3.80 -3.48
C VAL A 77 0.19 4.01 -4.00
N ASP A 78 -0.63 4.73 -3.23
CA ASP A 78 -1.99 5.05 -3.68
C ASP A 78 -1.95 6.09 -4.82
N ARG A 79 -2.97 6.07 -5.67
CA ARG A 79 -3.01 6.83 -6.95
C ARG A 79 -3.70 8.18 -6.83
N ASP A 80 -4.18 8.56 -5.65
CA ASP A 80 -4.74 9.88 -5.42
C ASP A 80 -3.65 10.95 -5.26
N GLU A 81 -4.02 12.20 -5.53
CA GLU A 81 -3.07 13.33 -5.55
C GLU A 81 -2.39 13.55 -4.19
N GLU A 82 -3.13 13.37 -3.10
CA GLU A 82 -2.63 13.59 -1.74
C GLU A 82 -1.63 12.48 -1.36
N SER A 83 -1.94 11.21 -1.64
CA SER A 83 -1.05 10.09 -1.38
C SER A 83 0.21 10.12 -2.21
N ILE A 84 0.13 10.46 -3.50
CA ILE A 84 1.33 10.61 -4.34
C ILE A 84 2.23 11.72 -3.79
N TYR A 85 1.64 12.83 -3.36
CA TYR A 85 2.40 13.91 -2.72
C TYR A 85 3.07 13.46 -1.40
N LEU A 86 2.32 12.78 -0.53
CA LEU A 86 2.85 12.24 0.73
C LEU A 86 3.97 11.23 0.49
N ALA A 87 3.77 10.28 -0.42
CA ALA A 87 4.77 9.28 -0.79
C ALA A 87 6.03 9.94 -1.37
N SER A 88 5.88 10.93 -2.27
CA SER A 88 7.01 11.65 -2.86
C SER A 88 7.88 12.38 -1.82
N THR A 89 7.26 12.87 -0.74
CA THR A 89 7.95 13.61 0.31
C THR A 89 8.52 12.69 1.40
N ARG A 90 7.75 11.68 1.83
CA ARG A 90 8.08 10.82 2.98
C ARG A 90 8.90 9.60 2.60
N LEU A 91 8.76 9.11 1.37
CA LEU A 91 9.49 7.97 0.83
C LEU A 91 10.63 8.41 -0.11
N GLN A 92 11.02 9.69 -0.03
CA GLN A 92 12.13 10.21 -0.81
C GLN A 92 13.42 9.41 -0.51
N SER A 93 14.12 8.99 -1.57
CA SER A 93 15.33 8.15 -1.48
C SER A 93 15.12 6.77 -0.83
N LYS A 94 13.87 6.30 -0.69
CA LYS A 94 13.57 4.96 -0.18
C LYS A 94 13.48 3.98 -1.34
N THR A 95 14.17 2.87 -1.21
CA THR A 95 14.04 1.74 -2.13
C THR A 95 12.75 0.95 -1.84
N PRO A 96 12.27 0.11 -2.77
CA PRO A 96 11.16 -0.81 -2.49
C PRO A 96 11.40 -1.68 -1.25
N ASP A 97 12.65 -2.09 -1.01
CA ASP A 97 13.03 -2.86 0.18
C ASP A 97 12.92 -2.02 1.46
N ASP A 98 13.24 -0.72 1.41
CA ASP A 98 13.04 0.19 2.54
C ASP A 98 11.55 0.38 2.86
N ILE A 99 10.70 0.46 1.83
CA ILE A 99 9.24 0.54 2.00
C ILE A 99 8.73 -0.74 2.67
N ALA A 100 9.20 -1.91 2.22
CA ALA A 100 8.87 -3.19 2.83
C ALA A 100 9.35 -3.26 4.31
N ALA A 101 10.55 -2.76 4.59
CA ALA A 101 11.11 -2.69 5.94
C ALA A 101 10.35 -1.73 6.85
N LEU A 102 9.75 -0.67 6.30
CA LEU A 102 8.91 0.28 7.03
C LEU A 102 7.51 -0.31 7.33
N ALA A 103 6.93 -1.00 6.36
CA ALA A 103 5.59 -1.55 6.45
C ALA A 103 5.51 -2.86 7.26
N SER A 104 6.57 -3.68 7.29
CA SER A 104 6.58 -4.97 8.02
C SER A 104 6.33 -4.86 9.54
N PRO A 105 6.97 -3.92 10.28
CA PRO A 105 6.70 -3.72 11.70
C PRO A 105 5.29 -3.22 11.98
N ILE A 106 4.74 -2.38 11.10
CA ILE A 106 3.37 -1.88 11.21
C ILE A 106 2.39 -3.04 11.09
N LEU A 107 2.54 -3.88 10.06
CA LEU A 107 1.72 -5.07 9.87
C LEU A 107 1.80 -6.01 11.08
N THR A 108 3.01 -6.24 11.60
CA THR A 108 3.24 -7.07 12.79
C THR A 108 2.49 -6.51 14.01
N THR A 109 2.54 -5.20 14.21
CA THR A 109 1.84 -4.52 15.30
C THR A 109 0.32 -4.69 15.18
N GLU A 110 -0.24 -4.51 13.99
CA GLU A 110 -1.67 -4.67 13.76
C GLU A 110 -2.13 -6.12 13.91
N ILE A 111 -1.33 -7.10 13.47
CA ILE A 111 -1.58 -8.52 13.74
C ILE A 111 -1.65 -8.77 15.26
N HIS A 112 -0.64 -8.31 16.03
CA HIS A 112 -0.66 -8.46 17.49
C HIS A 112 -1.90 -7.82 18.13
N ALA A 113 -2.26 -6.61 17.70
CA ALA A 113 -3.42 -5.89 18.24
C ALA A 113 -4.74 -6.62 17.94
N ARG A 114 -4.91 -7.20 16.74
CA ARG A 114 -6.12 -7.94 16.36
C ARG A 114 -6.19 -9.34 16.96
N VAL A 115 -5.06 -10.03 17.12
CA VAL A 115 -5.03 -11.34 17.81
C VAL A 115 -5.34 -11.17 19.30
N ALA A 116 -4.86 -10.10 19.93
CA ALA A 116 -5.10 -9.84 21.36
C ALA A 116 -6.59 -9.65 21.73
N THR A 117 -7.45 -9.29 20.77
CA THR A 117 -8.89 -9.09 21.00
C THR A 117 -9.75 -10.27 20.56
N LYS A 118 -9.17 -11.26 19.89
CA LYS A 118 -9.88 -12.44 19.37
C LYS A 118 -9.59 -13.68 20.22
N THR A 119 -10.50 -14.64 20.15
CA THR A 119 -10.27 -15.99 20.68
C THR A 119 -9.75 -16.91 19.58
N ILE A 120 -9.01 -17.96 19.95
CA ILE A 120 -8.40 -18.87 18.97
C ILE A 120 -9.44 -19.58 18.09
N ASP A 121 -10.65 -19.81 18.61
CA ASP A 121 -11.74 -20.47 17.91
C ASP A 121 -12.45 -19.56 16.87
N GLU A 122 -12.26 -18.24 16.94
CA GLU A 122 -12.91 -17.28 16.03
C GLU A 122 -12.18 -17.15 14.69
N ILE A 123 -10.85 -17.25 14.69
CA ILE A 123 -10.04 -17.05 13.47
C ILE A 123 -10.31 -18.16 12.42
N PRO A 124 -10.29 -19.46 12.77
CA PRO A 124 -10.56 -20.54 11.81
C PRO A 124 -11.99 -20.48 11.23
N ARG A 125 -12.94 -19.84 11.93
CA ARG A 125 -14.33 -19.72 11.49
C ARG A 125 -14.54 -18.63 10.44
N ALA A 126 -13.71 -17.58 10.44
CA ALA A 126 -13.85 -16.44 9.53
C ALA A 126 -12.49 -15.84 9.14
N PRO A 127 -11.64 -16.57 8.40
CA PRO A 127 -10.30 -16.09 8.03
C PRO A 127 -10.34 -14.83 7.16
N ILE A 128 -11.37 -14.69 6.33
CA ILE A 128 -11.56 -13.51 5.47
C ILE A 128 -11.85 -12.27 6.33
N CYS A 129 -12.77 -12.36 7.29
CA CYS A 129 -13.08 -11.22 8.18
C CYS A 129 -11.85 -10.79 8.97
N PHE A 130 -11.06 -11.74 9.46
CA PHE A 130 -9.83 -11.42 10.19
C PHE A 130 -8.78 -10.75 9.29
N ALA A 131 -8.59 -11.23 8.05
CA ALA A 131 -7.71 -10.58 7.08
C ALA A 131 -8.18 -9.16 6.75
N THR A 132 -9.49 -8.94 6.61
CA THR A 132 -10.08 -7.61 6.40
C THR A 132 -9.82 -6.68 7.57
N ASP A 133 -10.05 -7.14 8.81
CA ASP A 133 -9.80 -6.34 10.03
C ASP A 133 -8.33 -5.90 10.16
N ILE A 134 -7.39 -6.76 9.74
CA ILE A 134 -5.96 -6.43 9.67
C ILE A 134 -5.68 -5.44 8.55
N ALA A 135 -6.21 -5.67 7.35
CA ALA A 135 -6.01 -4.81 6.19
C ALA A 135 -6.51 -3.38 6.44
N GLU A 136 -7.68 -3.23 7.06
CA GLU A 136 -8.24 -1.92 7.43
C GLU A 136 -7.35 -1.17 8.43
N ALA A 137 -6.91 -1.86 9.48
CA ALA A 137 -6.04 -1.25 10.49
C ALA A 137 -4.67 -0.88 9.93
N PHE A 138 -4.13 -1.74 9.06
CA PHE A 138 -2.87 -1.50 8.36
C PHE A 138 -2.97 -0.32 7.39
N ASN A 139 -4.07 -0.23 6.63
CA ASN A 139 -4.34 0.89 5.73
C ASN A 139 -4.40 2.23 6.46
N ALA A 140 -4.99 2.28 7.66
CA ALA A 140 -5.04 3.50 8.45
C ALA A 140 -3.65 4.05 8.82
N ARG A 141 -2.64 3.19 8.91
CA ARG A 141 -1.23 3.58 9.15
C ARG A 141 -0.47 3.86 7.86
N LEU A 142 -0.71 3.07 6.83
CA LEU A 142 -0.05 3.22 5.52
C LEU A 142 -0.45 4.52 4.81
N SER A 143 -1.69 4.98 4.97
CA SER A 143 -2.17 6.22 4.37
C SER A 143 -1.36 7.44 4.82
N GLU A 144 -0.81 7.41 6.04
CA GLU A 144 0.10 8.46 6.51
C GLU A 144 1.34 8.58 5.60
N PHE A 145 1.75 7.52 4.92
CA PHE A 145 2.91 7.50 4.01
C PHE A 145 2.51 7.60 2.53
N GLY A 146 1.22 7.78 2.22
CA GLY A 146 0.70 7.70 0.85
C GLY A 146 0.69 6.27 0.30
N LEU A 147 0.70 5.28 1.19
CA LEU A 147 0.69 3.86 0.84
C LEU A 147 -0.71 3.26 1.06
N ILE A 148 -1.00 2.21 0.31
CA ILE A 148 -2.22 1.41 0.40
C ILE A 148 -1.89 -0.08 0.41
N CYS A 149 -2.57 -0.84 1.25
CA CYS A 149 -2.61 -2.28 1.25
C CYS A 149 -3.70 -2.76 0.28
N LEU A 150 -3.28 -3.42 -0.80
CA LEU A 150 -4.16 -3.96 -1.83
C LEU A 150 -4.77 -5.31 -1.40
N SER A 151 -4.01 -6.15 -0.72
CA SER A 151 -4.47 -7.45 -0.23
C SER A 151 -3.71 -7.91 1.01
N VAL A 152 -4.37 -8.69 1.84
CA VAL A 152 -3.74 -9.47 2.92
C VAL A 152 -4.18 -10.91 2.75
N ASP A 153 -3.22 -11.78 2.44
CA ASP A 153 -3.44 -13.20 2.22
C ASP A 153 -2.87 -13.99 3.40
N LEU A 154 -3.76 -14.59 4.19
CA LEU A 154 -3.40 -15.50 5.27
C LEU A 154 -3.21 -16.91 4.69
N LYS A 155 -2.00 -17.46 4.81
CA LYS A 155 -1.70 -18.84 4.38
C LYS A 155 -2.06 -19.83 5.48
N ASN A 156 -1.41 -19.71 6.64
CA ASN A 156 -1.65 -20.59 7.78
C ASN A 156 -1.80 -19.78 9.08
N ALA A 157 -2.70 -20.24 9.94
CA ALA A 157 -2.84 -19.83 11.33
C ALA A 157 -2.86 -21.10 12.19
N GLU A 158 -1.69 -21.58 12.58
CA GLU A 158 -1.55 -22.84 13.33
C GLU A 158 -1.30 -22.56 14.82
N PRO A 159 -2.01 -23.24 15.74
CA PRO A 159 -1.70 -23.18 17.16
C PRO A 159 -0.32 -23.79 17.43
N LEU A 160 0.42 -23.20 18.37
CA LEU A 160 1.74 -23.66 18.84
C LEU A 160 1.64 -24.37 20.20
#